data_AF-A0A1S9CM80-F1
#
_entry.id   AF-A0A1S9CM80-F1
#
_cell.length_a   1.000
_cell.length_b   1.000
_cell.length_c   1.000
_cell.angle_alpha   90.00
_cell.angle_beta   90.00
_cell.angle_gamma   90.00
#
_symmetry.space_group_name_H-M   'P 1'
#
loop_
_entity.id
_entity.type
_entity.pdbx_description
1 polymer ?
#
loop_
_entity_poly.entity_id
_entity_poly.type
_entity_poly.pdbx_seq_one_letter_code
_entity_poly.pdbx_strand_id
1 'polypeptide(L)'
;MEILKLLENNSLFQERARQELETVVLKEFISKSTSEEIIDVLNKIPSMALANKEAEENYANLQQNYLNLQNEVKTLKDELHQSHAERQILENRKKDLLVQVNFYKEHYSHIESIFKVFEGLDDNVKSGLDGIFRDNARDKFLISCFELEKIEMLWDFIYYTIENVNNNVEAVNNLNLILDYFFKLFNYINPMYERLNVKIGEKIDSDLHIKIGSTTTNLIKEVKLRGIKNKYTQKIVKKSVVN
;
A
#
# COMPACT_ATOMS: atom_id res chain seq x y z
N MET A 1 34.11 56.95 44.45
CA MET A 1 33.96 55.89 43.43
C MET A 1 34.10 54.47 44.01
N GLU A 2 34.73 54.27 45.18
CA GLU A 2 34.83 52.95 45.85
C GLU A 2 33.56 52.50 46.59
N ILE A 3 32.79 53.43 47.16
CA ILE A 3 31.54 53.11 47.89
C ILE A 3 30.46 52.52 46.97
N LEU A 4 30.38 52.99 45.72
CA LEU A 4 29.45 52.45 44.71
C LEU A 4 29.80 51.02 44.29
N LYS A 5 31.10 50.67 44.27
CA LYS A 5 31.56 49.29 43.98
C LYS A 5 31.36 48.33 45.16
N LEU A 6 31.39 48.85 46.39
CA LEU A 6 31.04 48.10 47.61
C LEU A 6 29.53 47.82 47.71
N LEU A 7 28.70 48.74 47.18
CA LEU A 7 27.26 48.54 47.06
C LEU A 7 26.91 47.44 46.07
N GLU A 8 27.62 47.23 44.96
CA GLU A 8 27.22 46.23 43.95
C GLU A 8 27.48 44.77 44.36
N ASN A 9 28.42 44.51 45.28
CA ASN A 9 28.94 43.16 45.54
C ASN A 9 28.75 42.64 46.97
N ASN A 10 28.11 43.40 47.87
CA ASN A 10 27.92 43.00 49.26
C ASN A 10 26.47 43.21 49.70
N SER A 11 25.69 42.12 49.69
CA SER A 11 24.26 42.14 50.04
C SER A 11 23.99 42.70 51.44
N LEU A 12 24.86 42.43 52.41
CA LEU A 12 24.74 42.98 53.77
C LEU A 12 24.94 44.51 53.80
N PHE A 13 25.80 45.04 52.93
CA PHE A 13 26.02 46.48 52.82
C PHE A 13 24.88 47.18 52.06
N GLN A 14 24.34 46.55 51.00
CA GLN A 14 23.13 47.00 50.31
C GLN A 14 21.94 47.09 51.27
N GLU A 15 21.73 46.07 52.09
CA GLU A 15 20.63 46.01 53.06
C GLU A 15 20.75 47.15 54.08
N ARG A 16 21.94 47.38 54.64
CA ARG A 16 22.18 48.47 55.62
C ARG A 16 22.03 49.85 55.01
N ALA A 17 22.60 50.08 53.83
CA ALA A 17 22.50 51.37 53.15
C ALA A 17 21.03 51.67 52.78
N ARG A 18 20.28 50.66 52.34
CA ARG A 18 18.84 50.78 52.09
C ARG A 18 18.07 51.13 53.36
N GLN A 19 18.31 50.43 54.47
CA GLN A 19 17.66 50.70 55.75
C GLN A 19 17.94 52.13 56.25
N GLU A 20 19.18 52.60 56.15
CA GLU A 20 19.53 53.98 56.52
C GLU A 20 18.81 55.00 55.62
N LEU A 21 18.78 54.76 54.30
CA LEU A 21 18.09 55.65 53.35
C LEU A 21 16.58 55.69 53.60
N GLU A 22 15.95 54.53 53.79
CA GLU A 22 14.53 54.42 54.17
C GLU A 22 14.25 55.21 55.46
N THR A 23 15.14 55.11 56.45
CA THR A 23 15.01 55.83 57.72
C THR A 23 15.11 57.35 57.54
N VAL A 24 16.03 57.83 56.70
CA VAL A 24 16.21 59.27 56.43
C VAL A 24 15.00 59.83 55.69
N VAL A 25 14.54 59.13 54.64
CA VAL A 25 13.37 59.52 53.84
C VAL A 25 12.10 59.54 54.69
N LEU A 26 11.90 58.54 55.55
CA LEU A 26 10.76 58.49 56.47
C LEU A 26 10.77 59.65 57.46
N LYS A 27 11.93 59.96 58.06
CA LYS A 27 12.07 61.10 58.97
C LYS A 27 11.76 62.43 58.28
N GLU A 28 12.25 62.61 57.06
CA GLU A 28 12.03 63.82 56.29
C GLU A 28 10.56 63.98 55.88
N PHE A 29 9.91 62.89 55.44
CA PHE A 29 8.47 62.87 55.15
C PHE A 29 7.63 63.20 56.39
N ILE A 30 7.89 62.55 57.53
CA ILE A 30 7.16 62.82 58.78
C ILE A 30 7.34 64.27 59.24
N SER A 31 8.53 64.87 59.02
CA SER A 31 8.80 66.26 59.42
C SER A 31 8.11 67.32 58.56
N LYS A 32 7.70 66.97 57.33
CA LYS A 32 7.14 67.89 56.33
C LYS A 32 5.66 67.68 56.05
N SER A 33 5.10 66.53 56.44
CA SER A 33 3.71 66.15 56.19
C SER A 33 2.79 66.53 57.37
N THR A 34 1.54 66.83 57.05
CA THR A 34 0.48 67.04 58.05
C THR A 34 0.03 65.71 58.67
N SER A 35 -0.57 65.77 59.86
CA SER A 35 -1.03 64.57 60.55
C SER A 35 -2.10 63.80 59.77
N GLU A 36 -2.92 64.48 58.96
CA GLU A 36 -3.90 63.85 58.07
C GLU A 36 -3.25 63.13 56.89
N GLU A 37 -2.21 63.71 56.28
CA GLU A 37 -1.43 63.05 55.21
C GLU A 37 -0.68 61.82 55.72
N ILE A 38 -0.14 61.87 56.93
CA ILE A 38 0.51 60.72 57.57
C ILE A 38 -0.51 59.61 57.83
N ILE A 39 -1.71 59.94 58.33
CA ILE A 39 -2.79 58.97 58.56
C ILE A 39 -3.29 58.37 57.25
N ASP A 40 -3.46 59.15 56.19
CA ASP A 40 -3.86 58.67 54.87
C ASP A 40 -2.85 57.68 54.28
N VAL A 41 -1.55 57.97 54.39
CA VAL A 41 -0.48 57.05 53.97
C VAL A 41 -0.47 55.79 54.83
N LEU A 42 -0.57 55.90 56.16
CA LEU A 42 -0.64 54.75 57.06
C LEU A 42 -1.82 53.83 56.75
N ASN A 43 -2.97 54.40 56.36
CA ASN A 43 -4.15 53.64 55.97
C ASN A 43 -3.99 52.93 54.61
N LYS A 44 -3.11 53.42 53.74
CA LYS A 44 -2.81 52.81 52.42
C LYS A 44 -1.74 51.72 52.48
N ILE A 45 -0.85 51.73 53.48
CA ILE A 45 0.22 50.72 53.62
C ILE A 45 -0.33 49.28 53.66
N PRO A 46 -1.39 48.94 54.42
CA PRO A 46 -1.93 47.59 54.46
C PRO A 46 -2.45 47.11 53.09
N SER A 47 -3.15 47.97 52.34
CA SER A 47 -3.69 47.61 51.03
C SER A 47 -2.59 47.47 49.98
N MET A 48 -1.55 48.31 50.05
CA MET A 48 -0.36 48.17 49.20
C MET A 48 0.44 46.91 49.51
N ALA A 49 0.59 46.55 50.79
CA ALA A 49 1.28 45.32 51.20
C ALA A 49 0.53 44.05 50.73
N LEU A 50 -0.81 44.06 50.81
CA LEU A 50 -1.66 43.01 50.25
C LEU A 50 -1.50 42.90 48.73
N ALA A 51 -1.59 44.03 48.01
CA ALA A 51 -1.42 44.05 46.56
C ALA A 51 -0.02 43.58 46.12
N ASN A 52 1.02 43.91 46.90
CA ASN A 52 2.38 43.48 46.60
C ASN A 52 2.56 41.97 46.79
N LYS A 53 1.94 41.40 47.84
CA LYS A 53 1.93 39.95 48.07
C LYS A 53 1.17 39.21 46.96
N GLU A 54 0.02 39.72 46.54
CA GLU A 54 -0.73 39.17 45.38
C GLU A 54 0.09 39.25 44.09
N ALA A 55 0.84 40.34 43.88
CA ALA A 55 1.72 40.48 42.72
C ALA A 55 2.88 39.46 42.75
N GLU A 56 3.49 39.22 43.90
CA GLU A 56 4.53 38.20 44.08
C GLU A 56 4.01 36.78 43.81
N GLU A 57 2.83 36.44 44.34
CA GLU A 57 2.18 35.14 44.08
C GLU A 57 1.84 34.97 42.59
N ASN A 58 1.32 36.01 41.94
CA ASN A 58 1.03 36.01 40.51
C ASN A 58 2.30 35.86 39.66
N TYR A 59 3.39 36.53 40.05
CA TYR A 59 4.68 36.42 39.35
C TYR A 59 5.27 35.00 39.48
N ALA A 60 5.21 34.40 40.67
CA ALA A 60 5.63 33.01 40.88
C ALA A 60 4.81 32.03 40.02
N ASN A 61 3.49 32.20 39.98
CA ASN A 61 2.61 31.39 39.14
C ASN A 61 2.94 31.56 37.65
N LEU A 62 3.21 32.78 37.19
CA LEU A 62 3.58 33.06 35.80
C LEU A 62 4.92 32.41 35.42
N GLN A 63 5.91 32.46 36.31
CA GLN A 63 7.19 31.77 36.09
C GLN A 63 7.02 30.26 35.99
N GLN A 64 6.18 29.68 36.86
CA GLN A 64 5.90 28.25 36.82
C GLN A 64 5.20 27.85 35.51
N ASN A 65 4.22 28.64 35.06
CA ASN A 65 3.54 28.43 33.80
C ASN A 65 4.48 28.55 32.61
N TYR A 66 5.38 29.53 32.62
CA TYR A 66 6.40 29.69 31.58
C TYR A 66 7.31 28.46 31.47
N LEU A 67 7.77 27.93 32.61
CA LEU A 67 8.62 26.74 32.64
C LEU A 67 7.88 25.50 32.14
N ASN A 68 6.61 25.32 32.54
CA ASN A 68 5.77 24.22 32.06
C ASN A 68 5.59 24.29 30.53
N LEU A 69 5.28 25.48 30.00
CA LEU A 69 5.10 25.69 28.57
C LEU A 69 6.41 25.45 27.79
N GLN A 70 7.55 25.85 28.35
CA GLN A 70 8.86 25.61 27.75
C GLN A 70 9.18 24.11 27.66
N ASN A 71 8.82 23.34 28.70
CA ASN A 71 8.97 21.88 28.69
C ASN A 71 8.02 21.23 27.68
N GLU A 72 6.77 21.67 27.61
CA GLU A 72 5.79 21.16 26.65
C GLU A 72 6.23 21.40 25.21
N VAL A 73 6.72 22.60 24.89
CA VAL A 73 7.27 22.92 23.56
C VAL A 73 8.46 22.03 23.22
N LYS A 74 9.30 21.70 24.19
CA LYS A 74 10.42 20.78 23.98
C LYS A 74 9.93 19.37 23.67
N THR A 75 9.02 18.83 24.47
CA THR A 75 8.44 17.50 24.26
C THR A 75 7.75 17.40 22.90
N LEU A 76 6.93 18.39 22.53
CA LEU A 76 6.26 18.44 21.24
C LEU A 76 7.23 18.49 20.06
N LYS A 77 8.38 19.17 20.21
CA LYS A 77 9.43 19.16 19.18
C LYS A 77 10.06 17.78 19.03
N ASP A 78 10.35 17.11 20.15
CA ASP A 78 10.95 15.78 20.14
C ASP A 78 9.98 14.75 19.52
N GLU A 79 8.70 14.80 19.88
CA GLU A 79 7.63 13.99 19.27
C GLU A 79 7.48 14.26 17.77
N LEU A 80 7.53 15.53 17.34
CA LEU A 80 7.46 15.91 15.94
C LEU A 80 8.64 15.32 15.15
N HIS A 81 9.86 15.42 15.70
CA HIS A 81 11.05 14.84 15.09
C HIS A 81 10.96 13.32 14.97
N GLN A 82 10.51 12.64 16.03
CA GLN A 82 10.30 11.20 16.03
C GLN A 82 9.25 10.79 14.97
N SER A 83 8.11 11.48 14.94
CA SER A 83 7.05 11.21 13.95
C SER A 83 7.55 11.41 12.51
N HIS A 84 8.39 12.41 12.27
CA HIS A 84 9.01 12.61 10.95
C HIS A 84 9.96 11.47 10.57
N ALA A 85 10.79 11.01 11.50
CA ALA A 85 11.70 9.90 11.26
C ALA A 85 10.93 8.58 10.97
N GLU A 86 9.90 8.28 11.77
CA GLU A 86 9.03 7.11 11.58
C GLU A 86 8.33 7.16 10.22
N ARG A 87 7.80 8.32 9.83
CA ARG A 87 7.15 8.52 8.53
C ARG A 87 8.11 8.24 7.38
N GLN A 88 9.36 8.70 7.48
CA GLN A 88 10.37 8.47 6.45
C GLN A 88 10.73 6.98 6.33
N ILE A 89 10.84 6.28 7.46
CA ILE A 89 11.08 4.83 7.48
C ILE A 89 9.91 4.09 6.81
N LEU A 90 8.67 4.45 7.14
CA LEU A 90 7.47 3.85 6.57
C LEU A 90 7.35 4.10 5.06
N GLU A 91 7.64 5.31 4.58
CA GLU A 91 7.63 5.62 3.14
C GLU A 91 8.68 4.83 2.38
N ASN A 92 9.89 4.67 2.93
CA ASN A 92 10.91 3.82 2.32
C ASN A 92 10.46 2.36 2.27
N ARG A 93 9.93 1.82 3.36
CA ARG A 93 9.41 0.44 3.41
C ARG A 93 8.27 0.22 2.43
N LYS A 94 7.37 1.20 2.29
CA LYS A 94 6.28 1.18 1.31
C LYS A 94 6.82 1.12 -0.11
N LYS A 95 7.85 1.92 -0.42
CA LYS A 95 8.51 1.91 -1.74
C LYS A 95 9.12 0.54 -2.04
N ASP A 96 9.84 -0.05 -1.08
CA ASP A 96 10.44 -1.37 -1.25
C ASP A 96 9.39 -2.47 -1.46
N LEU A 97 8.29 -2.42 -0.70
CA LEU A 97 7.17 -3.34 -0.88
C LEU A 97 6.50 -3.17 -2.25
N LEU A 98 6.34 -1.94 -2.74
CA LEU A 98 5.78 -1.68 -4.07
C LEU A 98 6.67 -2.27 -5.17
N VAL A 99 7.99 -2.15 -5.05
CA VAL A 99 8.93 -2.79 -5.98
C VAL A 99 8.74 -4.30 -6.00
N GLN A 100 8.65 -4.94 -4.82
CA GLN A 100 8.44 -6.39 -4.74
C GLN A 100 7.08 -6.81 -5.33
N VAL A 101 6.00 -6.09 -5.00
CA VAL A 101 4.67 -6.38 -5.55
C VAL A 101 4.65 -6.25 -7.07
N ASN A 102 5.27 -5.21 -7.62
CA ASN A 102 5.37 -5.03 -9.06
C ASN A 102 6.17 -6.15 -9.72
N PHE A 103 7.30 -6.55 -9.13
CA PHE A 103 8.07 -7.71 -9.60
C PHE A 103 7.19 -8.98 -9.66
N TYR A 104 6.49 -9.32 -8.58
CA TYR A 104 5.64 -10.51 -8.58
C TYR A 104 4.47 -10.39 -9.58
N LYS A 105 3.89 -9.20 -9.73
CA LYS A 105 2.82 -8.95 -10.70
C LYS A 105 3.31 -9.11 -12.13
N GLU A 106 4.48 -8.57 -12.47
CA GLU A 106 5.03 -8.68 -13.82
C GLU A 106 5.37 -10.12 -14.19
N HIS A 107 5.94 -10.88 -13.26
CA HIS A 107 6.41 -12.24 -13.54
C HIS A 107 5.33 -13.32 -13.40
N TYR A 108 4.35 -13.14 -12.49
CA TYR A 108 3.41 -14.21 -12.12
C TYR A 108 1.93 -13.85 -12.33
N SER A 109 1.57 -12.64 -12.79
CA SER A 109 0.15 -12.31 -12.98
C SER A 109 -0.53 -13.15 -14.06
N HIS A 110 0.19 -13.47 -15.15
CA HIS A 110 -0.41 -14.21 -16.25
C HIS A 110 -0.75 -15.64 -15.86
N ILE A 111 0.18 -16.34 -15.22
CA ILE A 111 -0.02 -17.70 -14.71
C ILE A 111 -1.13 -17.76 -13.66
N GLU A 112 -1.19 -16.76 -12.77
CA GLU A 112 -2.27 -16.63 -11.79
C GLU A 112 -3.63 -16.39 -12.48
N SER A 113 -3.67 -15.57 -13.53
CA SER A 113 -4.91 -15.32 -14.27
C SER A 113 -5.44 -16.59 -14.95
N ILE A 114 -4.55 -17.43 -15.50
CA ILE A 114 -4.94 -18.68 -16.14
C ILE A 114 -5.40 -19.72 -15.11
N PHE A 115 -4.74 -19.79 -13.94
CA PHE A 115 -5.20 -20.65 -12.86
C PHE A 115 -6.58 -20.23 -12.35
N LYS A 116 -6.87 -18.93 -12.22
CA LYS A 116 -8.21 -18.45 -11.87
C LYS A 116 -9.27 -18.81 -12.91
N VAL A 117 -8.91 -18.80 -14.20
CA VAL A 117 -9.80 -19.29 -15.26
C VAL A 117 -10.12 -20.77 -15.05
N PHE A 118 -9.14 -21.59 -14.68
CA PHE A 118 -9.35 -23.00 -14.33
C PHE A 118 -10.21 -23.17 -13.05
N GLU A 119 -9.93 -22.42 -11.98
CA GLU A 119 -10.74 -22.44 -10.76
C GLU A 119 -12.19 -21.98 -10.99
N GLY A 120 -12.42 -21.12 -11.98
CA GLY A 120 -13.75 -20.64 -12.36
C GLY A 120 -14.56 -21.61 -13.23
N LEU A 121 -13.98 -22.72 -13.70
CA LEU A 121 -14.73 -23.73 -14.46
C LEU A 121 -15.78 -24.43 -13.57
N ASP A 122 -16.90 -24.85 -14.15
CA ASP A 122 -17.90 -25.65 -13.44
C ASP A 122 -17.32 -27.00 -13.00
N ASP A 123 -17.80 -27.55 -11.87
CA ASP A 123 -17.29 -28.79 -11.29
C ASP A 123 -17.39 -29.99 -12.25
N ASN A 124 -18.42 -30.03 -13.10
CA ASN A 124 -18.56 -31.03 -14.15
C ASN A 124 -17.43 -30.94 -15.19
N VAL A 125 -17.00 -29.72 -15.54
CA VAL A 125 -15.89 -29.51 -16.49
C VAL A 125 -14.57 -29.85 -15.81
N LYS A 126 -14.37 -29.45 -14.55
CA LYS A 126 -13.14 -29.76 -13.79
C LYS A 126 -12.95 -31.25 -13.57
N SER A 127 -13.99 -31.99 -13.18
CA SER A 127 -13.89 -33.45 -12.99
C SER A 127 -13.52 -34.18 -14.28
N GLY A 128 -13.98 -33.69 -15.44
CA GLY A 128 -13.54 -34.19 -16.74
C GLY A 128 -12.05 -33.95 -17.04
N LEU A 129 -11.41 -33.02 -16.32
CA LEU A 129 -9.99 -32.68 -16.47
C LEU A 129 -9.07 -33.36 -15.46
N ASP A 130 -9.57 -34.17 -14.52
CA ASP A 130 -8.76 -34.81 -13.47
C ASP A 130 -7.62 -35.69 -14.03
N GLY A 131 -7.80 -36.24 -15.23
CA GLY A 131 -6.77 -37.00 -15.95
C GLY A 131 -5.62 -36.13 -16.51
N ILE A 132 -5.84 -34.82 -16.63
CA ILE A 132 -4.91 -33.82 -17.18
C ILE A 132 -4.30 -33.00 -16.05
N PHE A 133 -5.14 -32.31 -15.27
CA PHE A 133 -4.74 -31.47 -14.15
C PHE A 133 -4.95 -32.25 -12.84
N ARG A 134 -3.85 -32.78 -12.29
CA ARG A 134 -3.91 -33.60 -11.07
C ARG A 134 -3.91 -32.71 -9.84
N ASP A 135 -4.97 -32.83 -9.05
CA ASP A 135 -5.22 -32.09 -7.81
C ASP A 135 -5.36 -30.57 -8.04
N ASN A 136 -6.30 -29.93 -7.35
CA ASN A 136 -6.58 -28.48 -7.47
C ASN A 136 -5.49 -27.59 -6.86
N ALA A 137 -4.26 -28.08 -6.77
CA ALA A 137 -3.12 -27.33 -6.26
C ALA A 137 -2.44 -26.56 -7.41
N ARG A 138 -2.15 -25.28 -7.15
CA ARG A 138 -1.55 -24.36 -8.13
C ARG A 138 -0.28 -24.91 -8.75
N ASP A 139 0.68 -25.36 -7.94
CA ASP A 139 1.97 -25.84 -8.43
C ASP A 139 1.84 -27.07 -9.34
N LYS A 140 0.86 -27.94 -9.05
CA LYS A 140 0.56 -29.13 -9.86
C LYS A 140 -0.08 -28.75 -11.19
N PHE A 141 -0.99 -27.77 -11.20
CA PHE A 141 -1.54 -27.20 -12.43
C PHE A 141 -0.44 -26.71 -13.36
N LEU A 142 0.59 -26.01 -12.84
CA LEU A 142 1.68 -25.45 -13.66
C LEU A 142 2.49 -26.51 -14.40
N ILE A 143 2.70 -27.65 -13.77
CA ILE A 143 3.50 -28.75 -14.32
C ILE A 143 2.65 -29.78 -15.08
N SER A 144 1.36 -29.54 -15.30
CA SER A 144 0.47 -30.57 -15.85
C SER A 144 0.60 -30.78 -17.36
N CYS A 145 0.95 -29.73 -18.13
CA CYS A 145 0.93 -29.76 -19.59
C CYS A 145 2.28 -29.38 -20.23
N PHE A 146 3.35 -30.12 -19.89
CA PHE A 146 4.69 -29.97 -20.50
C PHE A 146 4.96 -30.95 -21.65
N GLU A 147 4.14 -31.99 -21.80
CA GLU A 147 4.28 -33.02 -22.83
C GLU A 147 3.22 -32.85 -23.91
N LEU A 148 3.53 -33.24 -25.15
CA LEU A 148 2.59 -33.18 -26.26
C LEU A 148 1.33 -33.99 -25.96
N GLU A 149 1.45 -35.16 -25.36
CA GLU A 149 0.32 -36.03 -25.01
C GLU A 149 -0.68 -35.32 -24.10
N LYS A 150 -0.21 -34.54 -23.12
CA LYS A 150 -1.06 -33.75 -22.21
C LYS A 150 -1.77 -32.61 -22.93
N ILE A 151 -1.08 -31.93 -23.85
CA ILE A 151 -1.67 -30.91 -24.72
C ILE A 151 -2.74 -31.52 -25.63
N GLU A 152 -2.48 -32.71 -26.18
CA GLU A 152 -3.43 -33.44 -27.03
C GLU A 152 -4.66 -33.90 -26.24
N MET A 153 -4.48 -34.41 -25.02
CA MET A 153 -5.60 -34.77 -24.13
C MET A 153 -6.48 -33.56 -23.80
N LEU A 154 -5.88 -32.40 -23.50
CA LEU A 154 -6.64 -31.17 -23.28
C LEU A 154 -7.39 -30.73 -24.53
N TRP A 155 -6.75 -30.81 -25.70
CA TRP A 155 -7.39 -30.52 -26.98
C TRP A 155 -8.60 -31.44 -27.21
N ASP A 156 -8.45 -32.74 -26.98
CA ASP A 156 -9.52 -33.74 -27.15
C ASP A 156 -10.68 -33.48 -26.19
N PHE A 157 -10.39 -33.11 -24.95
CA PHE A 157 -11.41 -32.74 -23.97
C PHE A 157 -12.21 -31.49 -24.38
N ILE A 158 -11.55 -30.48 -24.95
CA ILE A 158 -12.22 -29.28 -25.46
C ILE A 158 -13.12 -29.65 -26.64
N TYR A 159 -12.60 -30.45 -27.57
CA TYR A 159 -13.39 -30.95 -28.69
C TYR A 159 -14.63 -31.72 -28.23
N TYR A 160 -14.48 -32.64 -27.27
CA TYR A 160 -15.60 -33.37 -26.66
C TYR A 160 -16.63 -32.41 -26.04
N THR A 161 -16.16 -31.37 -25.34
CA THR A 161 -17.02 -30.34 -24.74
C THR A 161 -17.80 -29.56 -25.80
N ILE A 162 -17.17 -29.21 -26.92
CA ILE A 162 -17.82 -28.52 -28.05
C ILE A 162 -18.93 -29.39 -28.67
N GLU A 163 -18.70 -30.71 -28.81
CA GLU A 163 -19.68 -31.61 -29.44
C GLU A 163 -20.83 -32.00 -28.51
N ASN A 164 -20.55 -32.24 -27.23
CA ASN A 164 -21.50 -32.91 -26.33
C ASN A 164 -22.16 -31.95 -25.33
N VAL A 165 -21.57 -30.79 -25.07
CA VAL A 165 -22.09 -29.81 -24.11
C VAL A 165 -22.60 -28.60 -24.88
N ASN A 166 -23.74 -28.78 -25.56
CA ASN A 166 -24.44 -27.71 -26.25
C ASN A 166 -24.65 -26.52 -25.30
N ASN A 167 -24.22 -25.32 -25.73
CA ASN A 167 -24.36 -24.01 -25.08
C ASN A 167 -23.35 -23.63 -23.97
N ASN A 168 -22.31 -24.41 -23.64
CA ASN A 168 -21.28 -23.93 -22.71
C ASN A 168 -20.13 -23.17 -23.42
N VAL A 169 -20.50 -22.11 -24.14
CA VAL A 169 -19.55 -21.26 -24.90
C VAL A 169 -18.49 -20.66 -23.98
N GLU A 170 -18.86 -20.29 -22.75
CA GLU A 170 -17.94 -19.75 -21.77
C GLU A 170 -16.89 -20.77 -21.32
N ALA A 171 -17.29 -22.00 -20.99
CA ALA A 171 -16.33 -23.05 -20.65
C ALA A 171 -15.39 -23.35 -21.81
N VAL A 172 -15.89 -23.44 -23.06
CA VAL A 172 -15.04 -23.65 -24.24
C VAL A 172 -14.03 -22.52 -24.43
N ASN A 173 -14.44 -21.27 -24.23
CA ASN A 173 -13.53 -20.13 -24.32
C ASN A 173 -12.46 -20.18 -23.21
N ASN A 174 -12.86 -20.46 -21.97
CA ASN A 174 -11.96 -20.58 -20.83
C ASN A 174 -10.96 -21.73 -21.02
N LEU A 175 -11.40 -22.88 -21.52
CA LEU A 175 -10.52 -24.00 -21.83
C LEU A 175 -9.55 -23.69 -22.99
N ASN A 176 -9.99 -22.95 -24.01
CA ASN A 176 -9.12 -22.47 -25.08
C ASN A 176 -8.02 -21.55 -24.53
N LEU A 177 -8.35 -20.63 -23.60
CA LEU A 177 -7.35 -19.78 -22.94
C LEU A 177 -6.31 -20.61 -22.18
N ILE A 178 -6.75 -21.63 -21.45
CA ILE A 178 -5.88 -22.55 -20.73
C ILE A 178 -4.98 -23.32 -21.71
N LEU A 179 -5.54 -23.87 -22.79
CA LEU A 179 -4.79 -24.59 -23.82
C LEU A 179 -3.76 -23.69 -24.50
N ASP A 180 -4.12 -22.46 -24.88
CA ASP A 180 -3.21 -21.52 -25.52
C ASP A 180 -2.03 -21.16 -24.62
N TYR A 181 -2.30 -20.97 -23.32
CA TYR A 181 -1.26 -20.73 -22.32
C TYR A 181 -0.27 -21.90 -22.24
N PHE A 182 -0.76 -23.12 -22.02
CA PHE A 182 0.11 -24.30 -21.92
C PHE A 182 0.79 -24.64 -23.24
N PHE A 183 0.14 -24.44 -24.38
CA PHE A 183 0.75 -24.63 -25.67
C PHE A 183 1.93 -23.67 -25.87
N LYS A 184 1.79 -22.40 -25.45
CA LYS A 184 2.89 -21.43 -25.49
C LYS A 184 4.07 -21.87 -24.64
N LEU A 185 3.82 -22.39 -23.44
CA LEU A 185 4.87 -22.94 -22.57
C LEU A 185 5.56 -24.16 -23.20
N PHE A 186 4.77 -25.11 -23.69
CA PHE A 186 5.25 -26.28 -24.41
C PHE A 186 6.12 -25.89 -25.62
N ASN A 187 5.70 -24.86 -26.37
CA ASN A 187 6.38 -24.39 -27.57
C ASN A 187 7.79 -23.84 -27.30
N TYR A 188 8.03 -23.20 -26.14
CA TYR A 188 9.37 -22.72 -25.78
C TYR A 188 10.41 -23.85 -25.77
N ILE A 189 9.99 -25.06 -25.39
CA ILE A 189 10.85 -26.26 -25.34
C ILE A 189 10.73 -27.04 -26.65
N ASN A 190 9.56 -27.00 -27.29
CA ASN A 190 9.21 -27.79 -28.47
C ASN A 190 8.82 -26.89 -29.65
N PRO A 191 9.76 -26.10 -30.21
CA PRO A 191 9.45 -25.09 -31.21
C PRO A 191 9.03 -25.69 -32.56
N MET A 192 9.14 -27.00 -32.75
CA MET A 192 8.71 -27.71 -33.96
C MET A 192 7.19 -27.77 -34.13
N TYR A 193 6.41 -27.52 -33.08
CA TYR A 193 4.95 -27.52 -33.17
C TYR A 193 4.42 -26.09 -33.33
N GLU A 194 3.28 -25.94 -33.99
CA GLU A 194 2.55 -24.67 -34.04
C GLU A 194 1.04 -24.92 -34.09
N ARG A 195 0.26 -23.92 -33.68
CA ARG A 195 -1.20 -23.95 -33.85
C ARG A 195 -1.53 -23.69 -35.32
N LEU A 196 -2.55 -24.38 -35.83
CA LEU A 196 -3.05 -24.14 -37.17
C LEU A 196 -3.60 -22.71 -37.29
N ASN A 197 -3.16 -22.01 -38.33
CA ASN A 197 -3.70 -20.71 -38.70
C ASN A 197 -4.91 -20.93 -39.61
N VAL A 198 -6.10 -20.66 -39.07
CA VAL A 198 -7.38 -20.84 -39.77
C VAL A 198 -8.10 -19.51 -39.78
N LYS A 199 -8.56 -19.06 -40.94
CA LYS A 199 -9.27 -17.78 -41.09
C LYS A 199 -10.74 -18.00 -41.45
N ILE A 200 -11.58 -17.12 -40.90
CA ILE A 200 -12.98 -17.02 -41.28
C ILE A 200 -13.06 -16.66 -42.77
N GLY A 201 -13.94 -17.34 -43.50
CA GLY A 201 -14.12 -17.21 -44.94
C GLY A 201 -13.25 -18.16 -45.78
N GLU A 202 -12.30 -18.89 -45.19
CA GLU A 202 -11.56 -19.94 -45.90
C GLU A 202 -12.45 -21.16 -46.19
N LYS A 203 -12.12 -21.91 -47.25
CA LYS A 203 -12.83 -23.16 -47.56
C LYS A 203 -12.49 -24.22 -46.50
N ILE A 204 -13.49 -24.99 -46.11
CA ILE A 204 -13.28 -26.13 -45.21
C ILE A 204 -12.49 -27.20 -45.98
N ASP A 205 -11.38 -27.63 -45.39
CA ASP A 205 -10.50 -28.68 -45.88
C ASP A 205 -10.61 -29.87 -44.91
N SER A 206 -11.01 -31.04 -45.40
CA SER A 206 -11.20 -32.23 -44.56
C SER A 206 -9.91 -32.75 -43.94
N ASP A 207 -8.74 -32.43 -44.50
CA ASP A 207 -7.45 -32.86 -43.96
C ASP A 207 -6.98 -31.96 -42.81
N LEU A 208 -7.45 -30.71 -42.80
CA LEU A 208 -7.07 -29.70 -41.80
C LEU A 208 -8.17 -29.43 -40.77
N HIS A 209 -9.43 -29.67 -41.11
CA HIS A 209 -10.58 -29.19 -40.34
C HIS A 209 -11.57 -30.31 -39.99
N ILE A 210 -12.16 -30.21 -38.80
CA ILE A 210 -13.33 -30.95 -38.35
C ILE A 210 -14.51 -29.97 -38.39
N LYS A 211 -15.48 -30.25 -39.25
CA LYS A 211 -16.70 -29.44 -39.39
C LYS A 211 -17.74 -29.89 -38.37
N ILE A 212 -18.17 -28.97 -37.51
CA ILE A 212 -19.27 -29.18 -36.57
C ILE A 212 -20.47 -28.35 -37.00
N GLY A 213 -21.67 -28.92 -36.90
CA GLY A 213 -22.93 -28.27 -37.26
C GLY A 213 -23.38 -28.55 -38.69
N SER A 214 -24.64 -28.23 -38.97
CA SER A 214 -25.34 -28.58 -40.22
C SER A 214 -25.21 -27.51 -41.32
N THR A 215 -24.26 -26.59 -41.20
CA THR A 215 -24.14 -25.45 -42.11
C THR A 215 -23.93 -25.91 -43.57
N THR A 216 -24.79 -25.47 -44.48
CA THR A 216 -24.74 -25.86 -45.91
C THR A 216 -23.58 -25.22 -46.69
N THR A 217 -22.95 -24.18 -46.14
CA THR A 217 -21.81 -23.51 -46.75
C THR A 217 -20.52 -24.32 -46.55
N ASN A 218 -19.64 -24.31 -47.56
CA ASN A 218 -18.30 -24.90 -47.46
C ASN A 218 -17.23 -23.90 -47.00
N LEU A 219 -17.65 -22.78 -46.40
CA LEU A 219 -16.77 -21.74 -45.88
C LEU A 219 -16.84 -21.73 -44.35
N ILE A 220 -15.69 -21.49 -43.73
CA ILE A 220 -15.52 -21.36 -42.29
C ILE A 220 -16.20 -20.07 -41.83
N LYS A 221 -17.19 -20.18 -40.96
CA LYS A 221 -17.85 -19.05 -40.30
C LYS A 221 -17.23 -18.76 -38.94
N GLU A 222 -16.83 -19.82 -38.23
CA GLU A 222 -16.28 -19.72 -36.88
C GLU A 222 -15.18 -20.76 -36.65
N VAL A 223 -14.14 -20.38 -35.92
CA VAL A 223 -13.09 -21.29 -35.45
C VAL A 223 -13.29 -21.51 -33.96
N LYS A 224 -13.75 -22.70 -33.57
CA LYS A 224 -14.04 -23.03 -32.16
C LYS A 224 -12.82 -23.54 -31.39
N LEU A 225 -11.90 -24.19 -32.09
CA LEU A 225 -10.65 -24.71 -31.52
C LEU A 225 -9.59 -24.85 -32.62
N ARG A 226 -8.43 -24.21 -32.45
CA ARG A 226 -7.33 -24.34 -33.41
C ARG A 226 -6.60 -25.67 -33.22
N GLY A 227 -6.30 -26.35 -34.32
CA GLY A 227 -5.50 -27.58 -34.32
C GLY A 227 -4.02 -27.34 -34.09
N ILE A 228 -3.24 -28.41 -34.21
CA ILE A 228 -1.80 -28.46 -33.96
C ILE A 228 -1.13 -29.17 -35.13
N LYS A 229 -0.03 -28.63 -35.64
CA LYS A 229 0.81 -29.31 -36.63
C LYS A 229 2.28 -29.21 -36.27
N ASN A 230 3.07 -30.12 -36.84
CA ASN A 230 4.52 -30.00 -36.84
C ASN A 230 4.93 -29.08 -38.01
N LYS A 231 5.60 -27.96 -37.72
CA LYS A 231 6.00 -26.96 -38.71
C LYS A 231 7.08 -27.43 -39.68
N TYR A 232 7.84 -28.46 -39.32
CA TYR A 232 8.92 -28.99 -40.16
C TYR A 232 8.41 -30.09 -41.09
N THR A 233 7.62 -31.03 -40.57
CA THR A 233 7.09 -32.14 -41.38
C THR A 233 5.75 -31.82 -42.04
N GLN A 234 5.11 -30.71 -41.67
CA GLN A 234 3.73 -30.35 -42.01
C GLN A 234 2.69 -31.40 -41.58
N LYS A 235 3.07 -32.40 -40.77
CA LYS A 235 2.16 -33.41 -40.25
C LYS A 235 1.15 -32.75 -39.31
N ILE A 236 -0.13 -32.96 -39.60
CA ILE A 236 -1.23 -32.56 -38.72
C ILE A 236 -1.29 -33.51 -37.53
N VAL A 237 -1.18 -32.96 -36.31
CA VAL A 237 -1.32 -33.68 -35.05
C VAL A 237 -2.79 -33.66 -34.63
N LYS A 238 -3.37 -32.46 -34.59
CA LYS A 238 -4.80 -32.23 -34.36
C LYS A 238 -5.35 -31.29 -35.43
N LYS A 239 -6.52 -31.60 -35.98
CA LYS A 239 -7.24 -30.74 -36.92
C LYS A 239 -7.85 -29.55 -36.19
N SER A 240 -8.23 -28.48 -36.90
CA SER A 240 -9.00 -27.38 -36.28
C SER A 240 -10.48 -27.70 -36.30
N VAL A 241 -11.20 -27.30 -35.25
CA VAL A 241 -12.65 -27.44 -35.16
C VAL A 241 -13.31 -26.16 -35.64
N VAL A 242 -14.17 -26.27 -36.65
CA VAL A 242 -14.80 -25.12 -37.33
C VAL A 242 -16.29 -25.37 -37.59
N ASN A 243 -17.03 -24.29 -37.78
CA ASN A 243 -18.43 -24.27 -38.25
C ASN A 243 -18.57 -23.35 -39.44
#